data_AF-A0AA40ZW38-F1
#
_entry.id   AF-A0AA40ZW38-F1
#
_cell.length_a   1.000
_cell.length_b   1.000
_cell.length_c   1.000
_cell.angle_alpha   90.00
_cell.angle_beta   90.00
_cell.angle_gamma   90.00
#
_symmetry.space_group_name_H-M   'P 1'
#
loop_
_entity.id
_entity.type
_entity.pdbx_description
1 polymer ?
#
loop_
_entity_poly.entity_id
_entity_poly.type
_entity_poly.pdbx_seq_one_letter_code
_entity_poly.pdbx_strand_id
1 'polypeptide(L)'
;MSWLILLRRFWPALIVLALGLWAARLDHLRADHLQTLTNERAAWSAAIADADKARFADQARFAQQQATAAQTYAATLAARQPLIVHSKDTVTRYAQTDAGRALCRAPDRVRDIDALDALLARDPAAPGRSGRAVPTDGAAPPAGR
;
A
#
# COMPACT_ATOMS: atom_id res chain seq x y z
N MET A 1 83.87 13.83 -31.47
CA MET A 1 84.01 12.51 -30.81
C MET A 1 83.75 12.52 -29.29
N SER A 2 83.57 13.67 -28.62
CA SER A 2 83.37 13.74 -27.15
C SER A 2 81.95 13.36 -26.67
N TRP A 3 80.94 13.49 -27.54
CA TRP A 3 79.54 13.19 -27.19
C TRP A 3 79.29 11.71 -26.84
N LEU A 4 79.90 10.79 -27.58
CA LEU A 4 79.74 9.34 -27.36
C LEU A 4 80.32 8.88 -26.01
N ILE A 5 81.38 9.55 -25.53
CA ILE A 5 82.03 9.25 -24.24
C ILE A 5 81.14 9.72 -23.08
N LEU A 6 80.56 10.93 -23.20
CA LEU A 6 79.59 11.45 -22.24
C LEU A 6 78.33 10.59 -22.19
N LEU A 7 77.82 10.16 -23.35
CA LEU A 7 76.63 9.31 -23.41
C LEU A 7 76.87 7.98 -22.70
N ARG A 8 78.02 7.32 -22.94
CA ARG A 8 78.38 6.05 -22.30
C ARG A 8 78.62 6.20 -20.78
N ARG A 9 79.07 7.37 -20.32
CA ARG A 9 79.31 7.66 -18.90
C ARG A 9 78.01 7.94 -18.13
N PHE A 10 77.06 8.65 -18.74
CA PHE A 10 75.82 9.08 -18.09
C PHE A 10 74.59 8.20 -18.41
N TRP A 11 74.69 7.27 -19.35
CA TRP A 11 73.64 6.28 -19.66
C TRP A 11 73.02 5.58 -18.43
N PRO A 12 73.79 5.08 -17.44
CA PRO A 12 73.17 4.46 -16.26
C PRO A 12 72.35 5.45 -15.42
N ALA A 13 72.74 6.72 -15.36
CA ALA A 13 71.98 7.74 -14.64
C ALA A 13 70.63 8.01 -15.33
N LEU A 14 70.59 7.98 -16.67
CA LEU A 14 69.33 8.11 -17.41
C LEU A 14 68.37 6.94 -17.14
N ILE A 15 68.89 5.71 -17.01
CA ILE A 15 68.07 4.55 -16.64
C ILE A 15 67.46 4.73 -15.25
N VAL A 16 68.25 5.14 -14.27
CA VAL A 16 67.77 5.38 -12.90
C VAL A 16 66.71 6.49 -12.87
N LEU A 17 66.92 7.57 -13.63
CA LEU A 17 65.97 8.67 -13.74
C LEU A 17 64.66 8.22 -14.41
N ALA A 18 64.75 7.43 -15.48
CA ALA A 18 63.58 6.87 -16.16
C ALA A 18 62.78 5.93 -15.23
N LEU A 19 63.46 5.05 -14.48
CA LEU A 19 62.82 4.17 -13.49
C LEU A 19 62.18 4.97 -12.35
N GLY A 20 62.85 6.02 -11.86
CA GLY A 20 62.30 6.90 -10.82
C GLY A 20 61.04 7.62 -11.29
N LEU A 21 61.04 8.17 -12.51
CA LEU A 21 59.85 8.79 -13.11
C LEU A 21 58.73 7.78 -13.32
N TRP A 22 59.06 6.56 -13.73
CA TRP A 22 58.08 5.50 -13.91
C TRP A 22 57.46 5.04 -12.58
N ALA A 23 58.26 4.89 -11.53
CA ALA A 23 57.79 4.59 -10.18
C ALA A 23 56.86 5.70 -9.66
N ALA A 24 57.26 6.96 -9.77
CA ALA A 24 56.44 8.11 -9.38
C ALA A 24 55.11 8.15 -10.15
N ARG A 25 55.12 7.82 -11.45
CA ARG A 25 53.90 7.73 -12.25
C ARG A 25 52.97 6.64 -11.76
N LEU A 26 53.50 5.46 -11.41
CA LEU A 26 52.70 4.37 -10.86
C LEU A 26 52.10 4.71 -9.49
N ASP A 27 52.88 5.35 -8.61
CA ASP A 27 52.39 5.77 -7.30
C ASP A 27 51.26 6.79 -7.43
N HIS A 28 51.36 7.72 -8.39
CA HIS A 28 50.29 8.65 -8.67
C HIS A 28 49.01 7.94 -9.17
N LEU A 29 49.13 7.02 -10.12
CA LEU A 29 47.98 6.23 -10.61
C LEU A 29 47.36 5.39 -9.48
N ARG A 30 48.18 4.81 -8.60
CA ARG A 30 47.69 4.07 -7.43
C ARG A 30 46.92 4.96 -6.48
N ALA A 31 47.42 6.17 -6.20
CA ALA A 31 46.75 7.14 -5.35
C ALA A 31 45.39 7.56 -5.93
N ASP A 32 45.33 7.83 -7.23
CA ASP A 32 44.08 8.19 -7.93
C ASP A 32 43.04 7.06 -7.86
N HIS A 33 43.47 5.82 -8.07
CA HIS A 33 42.59 4.65 -7.95
C HIS A 33 42.09 4.45 -6.52
N LEU A 34 42.97 4.57 -5.52
CA LEU A 34 42.56 4.48 -4.12
C LEU A 34 41.57 5.57 -3.75
N GLN A 35 41.80 6.80 -4.20
CA GLN A 35 40.89 7.91 -3.96
C GLN A 35 39.52 7.67 -4.61
N THR A 36 39.50 7.15 -5.83
CA THR A 36 38.26 6.78 -6.53
C THR A 36 37.50 5.71 -5.76
N LEU A 37 38.16 4.64 -5.34
CA LEU A 37 37.54 3.57 -4.56
C LEU A 37 37.01 4.06 -3.20
N THR A 38 37.73 4.98 -2.53
CA THR A 38 37.23 5.58 -1.28
C THR A 38 36.00 6.43 -1.50
N ASN A 39 35.95 7.19 -2.60
CA ASN A 39 34.80 8.04 -2.95
C ASN A 39 33.58 7.18 -3.30
N GLU A 40 33.78 6.13 -4.09
CA GLU A 40 32.73 5.16 -4.40
C GLU A 40 32.21 4.51 -3.11
N ARG A 41 33.09 4.03 -2.24
CA ARG A 41 32.68 3.42 -0.97
C ARG A 41 31.90 4.38 -0.08
N ALA A 42 32.32 5.64 -0.02
CA ALA A 42 31.59 6.68 0.70
C ALA A 42 30.20 6.92 0.10
N ALA A 43 30.10 7.02 -1.23
CA ALA A 43 28.82 7.18 -1.93
C ALA A 43 27.88 5.99 -1.71
N TRP A 44 28.40 4.76 -1.78
CA TRP A 44 27.64 3.55 -1.48
C TRP A 44 27.15 3.54 -0.03
N SER A 45 28.00 3.90 0.93
CA SER A 45 27.60 3.95 2.34
C SER A 45 26.53 5.00 2.62
N ALA A 46 26.61 6.17 1.96
CA ALA A 46 25.59 7.21 2.04
C ALA A 46 24.27 6.74 1.44
N ALA A 47 24.30 6.10 0.27
CA ALA A 47 23.11 5.55 -0.37
C ALA A 47 22.41 4.48 0.50
N ILE A 48 23.17 3.62 1.19
CA ILE A 48 22.62 2.64 2.14
C ILE A 48 21.96 3.36 3.32
N ALA A 49 22.64 4.35 3.91
CA ALA A 49 22.10 5.10 5.04
C ALA A 49 20.80 5.85 4.69
N ASP A 50 20.73 6.42 3.48
CA ASP A 50 19.53 7.11 3.02
C ASP A 50 18.39 6.13 2.67
N ALA A 51 18.72 4.96 2.13
CA ALA A 51 17.75 3.89 1.94
C ALA A 51 17.16 3.39 3.27
N ASP A 52 17.99 3.22 4.30
CA ASP A 52 17.52 2.81 5.63
C ASP A 52 16.63 3.89 6.27
N LYS A 53 17.00 5.17 6.17
CA LYS A 53 16.13 6.28 6.60
C LYS A 53 14.77 6.25 5.91
N ALA A 54 14.75 6.04 4.59
CA ALA A 54 13.50 5.94 3.83
C ALA A 54 12.65 4.75 4.31
N ARG A 55 13.26 3.58 4.54
CA ARG A 55 12.57 2.41 5.08
C ARG A 55 11.97 2.67 6.46
N PHE A 56 12.70 3.32 7.37
CA PHE A 56 12.17 3.67 8.68
C PHE A 56 11.02 4.68 8.60
N ALA A 57 11.12 5.68 7.71
CA ALA A 57 10.04 6.64 7.49
C ALA A 57 8.77 5.95 6.93
N ASP A 58 8.93 5.00 6.02
CA ASP A 58 7.82 4.24 5.46
C ASP A 58 7.17 3.32 6.51
N GLN A 59 7.97 2.66 7.35
CA GLN A 59 7.46 1.87 8.47
C GLN A 59 6.67 2.72 9.46
N ALA A 60 7.18 3.90 9.82
CA ALA A 60 6.49 4.83 10.70
C ALA A 60 5.16 5.31 10.10
N ARG A 61 5.16 5.67 8.81
CA ARG A 61 3.95 6.09 8.09
C ARG A 61 2.91 4.97 8.06
N PHE A 62 3.33 3.74 7.78
CA PHE A 62 2.45 2.59 7.74
C PHE A 62 1.85 2.27 9.12
N ALA A 63 2.66 2.32 10.19
CA ALA A 63 2.17 2.15 11.55
C ALA A 63 1.15 3.22 11.93
N GLN A 64 1.39 4.48 11.55
CA GLN A 64 0.44 5.56 11.77
C GLN A 64 -0.87 5.33 11.00
N GLN A 65 -0.80 4.94 9.73
CA GLN A 65 -1.98 4.62 8.93
C GLN A 65 -2.80 3.48 9.52
N GLN A 66 -2.14 2.43 10.02
CA GLN A 66 -2.84 1.33 10.71
C GLN A 66 -3.54 1.80 11.98
N ALA A 67 -2.86 2.61 12.81
CA ALA A 67 -3.45 3.17 14.01
C ALA A 67 -4.68 4.05 13.69
N THR A 68 -4.58 4.91 12.69
CA THR A 68 -5.70 5.74 12.22
C THR A 68 -6.84 4.91 11.66
N ALA A 69 -6.55 3.86 10.90
CA ALA A 69 -7.56 2.95 10.36
C ALA A 69 -8.31 2.21 11.49
N ALA A 70 -7.58 1.70 12.49
CA ALA A 70 -8.16 1.04 13.66
C ALA A 70 -9.05 1.99 14.47
N GLN A 71 -8.59 3.23 14.70
CA GLN A 71 -9.38 4.26 15.38
C GLN A 71 -10.66 4.61 14.60
N THR A 72 -10.54 4.77 13.29
CA THR A 72 -11.69 5.07 12.42
C THR A 72 -12.71 3.93 12.46
N TYR A 73 -12.24 2.68 12.35
CA TYR A 73 -13.11 1.51 12.44
C TYR A 73 -13.84 1.47 13.79
N ALA A 74 -13.12 1.63 14.91
CA ALA A 74 -13.71 1.67 16.24
C ALA A 74 -14.75 2.80 16.39
N ALA A 75 -14.46 3.99 15.87
CA ALA A 75 -15.40 5.11 15.88
C ALA A 75 -16.67 4.82 15.05
N THR A 76 -16.53 4.24 13.86
CA THR A 76 -17.69 3.87 13.03
C THR A 76 -18.54 2.78 13.67
N LEU A 77 -17.92 1.81 14.35
CA LEU A 77 -18.61 0.78 15.09
C LEU A 77 -19.38 1.37 16.28
N ALA A 78 -18.72 2.23 17.07
CA ALA A 78 -19.33 2.91 18.21
C ALA A 78 -20.54 3.77 17.78
N ALA A 79 -20.47 4.44 16.62
CA ALA A 79 -21.58 5.21 16.07
C ALA A 79 -22.76 4.33 15.63
N ARG A 80 -22.52 3.10 15.17
CA ARG A 80 -23.57 2.16 14.73
C ARG A 80 -24.16 1.33 15.86
N GLN A 81 -23.39 1.06 16.92
CA GLN A 81 -23.80 0.29 18.09
C GLN A 81 -25.17 0.70 18.66
N PRO A 82 -25.48 2.00 18.90
CA PRO A 82 -26.78 2.39 19.44
C PRO A 82 -27.93 2.10 18.48
N LEU A 83 -27.72 2.21 17.16
CA LEU A 83 -28.72 1.86 16.16
C LEU A 83 -29.02 0.35 16.19
N ILE A 84 -27.99 -0.48 16.29
CA ILE A 84 -28.12 -1.94 16.34
C ILE A 84 -28.85 -2.38 17.62
N VAL A 85 -28.50 -1.78 18.77
CA VAL A 85 -29.19 -2.04 20.05
C VAL A 85 -30.63 -1.58 19.97
N HIS A 86 -30.87 -0.36 19.49
CA HIS A 86 -32.22 0.19 19.39
C HIS A 86 -33.10 -0.65 18.46
N SER A 87 -32.61 -1.04 17.28
CA SER A 87 -33.37 -1.88 16.35
C SER A 87 -33.71 -3.24 16.96
N LYS A 88 -32.75 -3.87 17.64
CA LYS A 88 -32.97 -5.16 18.31
C LYS A 88 -33.99 -5.06 19.43
N ASP A 89 -33.91 -4.02 20.25
CA ASP A 89 -34.86 -3.77 21.33
C ASP A 89 -36.26 -3.48 20.80
N THR A 90 -36.38 -2.70 19.72
CA THR A 90 -37.67 -2.46 19.06
C THR A 90 -38.29 -3.74 18.50
N VAL A 91 -37.49 -4.60 17.85
CA VAL A 91 -37.99 -5.89 17.33
C VAL A 91 -38.43 -6.79 18.48
N THR A 92 -37.64 -6.86 19.56
CA THR A 92 -37.96 -7.68 20.74
C THR A 92 -39.23 -7.18 21.42
N ARG A 93 -39.37 -5.86 21.60
CA ARG A 93 -40.55 -5.24 22.19
C ARG A 93 -41.78 -5.44 21.31
N TYR A 94 -41.65 -5.28 20.00
CA TYR A 94 -42.73 -5.55 19.05
C TYR A 94 -43.16 -7.02 19.10
N ALA A 95 -42.23 -7.97 19.11
CA ALA A 95 -42.50 -9.40 19.20
C ALA A 95 -43.24 -9.80 20.49
N GLN A 96 -43.10 -9.03 21.57
CA GLN A 96 -43.84 -9.25 22.82
C GLN A 96 -45.29 -8.73 22.79
N THR A 97 -45.64 -7.87 21.83
CA THR A 97 -47.02 -7.38 21.66
C THR A 97 -47.93 -8.43 21.03
N ASP A 98 -49.26 -8.33 21.22
CA ASP A 98 -50.22 -9.26 20.60
C ASP A 98 -50.12 -9.31 19.07
N ALA A 99 -49.82 -8.19 18.43
CA ALA A 99 -49.62 -8.10 16.99
C ALA A 99 -48.32 -8.78 16.52
N GLY A 100 -47.26 -8.78 17.35
CA GLY A 100 -45.99 -9.43 17.06
C GLY A 100 -45.92 -10.90 17.48
N ARG A 101 -46.72 -11.32 18.47
CA ARG A 101 -46.91 -12.72 18.88
C ARG A 101 -47.79 -13.51 17.93
N ALA A 102 -48.54 -12.84 17.07
CA ALA A 102 -49.19 -13.48 15.95
C ALA A 102 -48.10 -14.10 15.06
N LEU A 103 -47.88 -15.42 15.18
CA LEU A 103 -47.18 -16.23 14.19
C LEU A 103 -47.63 -15.77 12.81
N CYS A 104 -46.65 -15.56 11.91
CA CYS A 104 -46.83 -15.13 10.52
C CYS A 104 -48.26 -15.42 10.06
N ARG A 105 -49.05 -14.34 9.89
CA ARG A 105 -50.49 -14.42 9.65
C ARG A 105 -50.82 -15.54 8.67
N ALA A 106 -51.93 -16.24 8.94
CA ALA A 106 -52.45 -17.37 8.18
C ALA A 106 -52.19 -17.26 6.66
N PRO A 107 -51.92 -18.39 5.97
CA PRO A 107 -51.47 -18.45 4.57
C PRO A 107 -52.33 -17.63 3.59
N ASP A 108 -53.58 -17.34 3.95
CA ASP A 108 -54.48 -16.48 3.19
C ASP A 108 -53.92 -15.07 2.95
N ARG A 109 -53.18 -14.49 3.92
CA ARG A 109 -52.57 -13.16 3.73
C ARG A 109 -51.31 -13.18 2.87
N VAL A 110 -50.61 -14.31 2.81
CA VAL A 110 -49.48 -14.50 1.88
C VAL A 110 -50.02 -14.54 0.45
N ARG A 111 -51.16 -15.20 0.24
CA ARG A 111 -51.86 -15.20 -1.05
C ARG A 111 -52.32 -13.81 -1.48
N ASP A 112 -52.76 -12.97 -0.54
CA ASP A 112 -53.11 -11.57 -0.84
C ASP A 112 -51.89 -10.74 -1.27
N ILE A 113 -50.71 -11.02 -0.71
CA ILE A 113 -49.45 -10.36 -1.10
C ILE A 113 -48.99 -10.88 -2.47
N ASP A 114 -49.05 -12.18 -2.71
CA ASP A 114 -48.72 -12.77 -4.03
C ASP A 114 -49.68 -12.26 -5.12
N ALA A 115 -50.96 -12.08 -4.78
CA ALA A 115 -51.95 -11.50 -5.68
C ALA A 115 -51.68 -10.01 -5.95
N LEU A 116 -51.27 -9.25 -4.93
CA LEU A 116 -50.87 -7.86 -5.08
C LEU A 116 -49.58 -7.71 -5.89
N ASP A 117 -48.61 -8.59 -5.69
CA ASP A 117 -47.35 -8.62 -6.44
C ASP A 117 -47.60 -9.01 -7.91
N ALA A 118 -48.52 -9.95 -8.17
CA ALA A 118 -48.99 -10.27 -9.52
C ALA A 118 -49.74 -9.12 -10.20
N LEU A 119 -50.45 -8.28 -9.44
CA LEU A 119 -51.09 -7.05 -9.95
C LEU A 119 -50.04 -5.97 -10.26
N LEU A 120 -49.09 -5.75 -9.36
CA LEU A 120 -47.99 -4.78 -9.55
C LEU A 120 -47.04 -5.19 -10.68
N ALA A 121 -46.78 -6.48 -10.88
CA ALA A 121 -45.98 -6.97 -11.99
C ALA A 121 -46.69 -6.86 -13.35
N ARG A 122 -48.03 -6.73 -13.38
CA ARG A 122 -48.83 -6.53 -14.60
C ARG A 122 -49.02 -5.07 -14.97
N ASP A 123 -48.91 -4.15 -14.02
CA ASP A 123 -48.85 -2.72 -14.30
C ASP A 123 -47.40 -2.31 -14.54
N PRO A 124 -46.97 -2.02 -15.79
CA PRO A 124 -45.73 -1.32 -16.02
C PRO A 124 -45.94 0.14 -15.63
N ALA A 125 -46.08 0.42 -14.33
CA ALA A 125 -45.96 1.76 -13.81
C ALA A 125 -44.56 2.25 -14.23
N ALA A 126 -44.56 3.22 -15.16
CA ALA A 126 -43.35 3.84 -15.67
C ALA A 126 -42.41 4.21 -14.51
N PRO A 127 -41.09 3.96 -14.63
CA PRO A 127 -40.17 4.15 -13.51
C PRO A 127 -40.20 5.61 -13.08
N GLY A 128 -40.92 5.86 -11.97
CA GLY A 128 -40.87 7.10 -11.23
C GLY A 128 -39.43 7.34 -10.79
N ARG A 129 -38.83 8.36 -11.39
CA ARG A 129 -37.44 8.77 -11.17
C ARG A 129 -37.25 9.31 -9.75
N SER A 130 -37.15 8.43 -8.76
CA SER A 130 -36.66 8.77 -7.43
C SER A 130 -36.15 7.52 -6.72
N GLY A 131 -34.86 7.23 -6.90
CA GLY A 131 -34.23 6.12 -6.19
C GLY A 131 -32.80 5.99 -6.62
N ARG A 132 -31.89 6.57 -5.84
CA ARG A 132 -30.46 6.26 -5.88
C ARG A 132 -30.31 4.73 -5.99
N ALA A 133 -29.69 4.26 -7.06
CA ALA A 133 -29.45 2.84 -7.30
C ALA A 133 -28.78 2.24 -6.05
N VAL A 134 -29.49 1.31 -5.40
CA VAL A 134 -28.92 0.50 -4.33
C VAL A 134 -27.86 -0.38 -4.99
N PRO A 135 -26.60 -0.39 -4.51
CA PRO A 135 -25.58 -1.27 -5.05
C PRO A 135 -26.03 -2.71 -4.88
N THR A 136 -26.09 -3.46 -5.97
CA THR A 136 -26.32 -4.90 -5.95
C THR A 136 -25.14 -5.58 -5.26
N ASP A 137 -25.39 -6.23 -4.12
CA ASP A 137 -24.43 -7.13 -3.48
C ASP A 137 -24.18 -8.31 -4.44
N GLY A 138 -23.09 -8.23 -5.21
CA GLY A 138 -22.71 -9.22 -6.23
C GLY A 138 -22.33 -10.60 -5.69
N ALA A 139 -22.50 -10.83 -4.38
CA ALA A 139 -22.12 -12.06 -3.70
C ALA A 139 -23.32 -12.84 -3.11
N ALA A 140 -24.55 -12.37 -3.28
CA ALA A 140 -25.70 -13.14 -2.84
C ALA A 140 -25.90 -14.36 -3.77
N PRO A 141 -25.80 -15.61 -3.26
CA PRO A 141 -26.11 -16.78 -4.06
C PRO A 141 -27.59 -16.72 -4.50
N PRO A 142 -27.92 -17.20 -5.71
CA PRO A 142 -29.30 -17.19 -6.18
C PRO A 142 -30.18 -17.95 -5.19
N ALA A 143 -31.24 -17.29 -4.73
CA ALA A 143 -32.32 -17.95 -4.01
C ALA A 143 -33.02 -18.89 -5.00
N GLY A 144 -32.49 -20.11 -5.11
CA GLY A 144 -33.06 -21.20 -5.89
C GLY A 144 -34.27 -21.78 -5.17
N ARG A 145 -35.28 -22.12 -5.99
CA ARG A 145 -36.50 -22.87 -5.63
C ARG A 145 -36.18 -24.28 -5.13
#